data_AF-A0A2N1RVB7-F1
#
_entry.id   AF-A0A2N1RVB7-F1
#
_cell.length_a   1.000
_cell.length_b   1.000
_cell.length_c   1.000
_cell.angle_alpha   90.00
_cell.angle_beta   90.00
_cell.angle_gamma   90.00
#
_symmetry.space_group_name_H-M   'P 1'
#
loop_
_entity.id
_entity.type
_entity.pdbx_description
1 polymer ?
#
loop_
_entity_poly.entity_id
_entity_poly.type
_entity_poly.pdbx_seq_one_letter_code
_entity_poly.pdbx_strand_id
1 'polypeptide(L)'
;MLLEKKVRKKPAVKAAPKKSVKSKPPQNSGGGNGPFYVLVIIILITVIVLLLNKFYDKGKFTLPSFKNLIEKSESPKGKIEISKDNLIDKKITPDSDKTKIADEKTPPSDVKKNDPEEKRPDENKADVEKEVTLYFLKLDEKSEKIYLSTVKRKVQDKQILLQTLEQLIKGPTAYEQGRGYITAVPSHLKIRSINITGKTAEIDFSSVIEEGATGEILIKRIKQLVFTSTQFDNVDSIVIMINGQRRKTIGGDGLFIGGPLRR
;
A
#
# COMPACT_ATOMS: atom_id res chain seq x y z
N MET A 1 -33.40 71.09 30.79
CA MET A 1 -33.92 70.23 31.88
C MET A 1 -32.89 69.16 32.20
N LEU A 2 -32.78 68.73 33.45
CA LEU A 2 -31.83 67.71 33.93
C LEU A 2 -32.60 66.60 34.65
N LEU A 3 -32.29 65.33 34.37
CA LEU A 3 -32.64 64.21 35.24
C LEU A 3 -31.45 63.24 35.35
N GLU A 4 -30.74 63.33 36.48
CA GLU A 4 -29.89 62.25 37.01
C GLU A 4 -29.82 62.40 38.53
N LYS A 5 -29.42 61.34 39.25
CA LYS A 5 -29.43 61.10 40.72
C LYS A 5 -30.68 60.44 41.32
N LYS A 6 -30.59 59.61 42.38
CA LYS A 6 -29.52 58.68 42.84
C LYS A 6 -30.04 57.83 44.03
N VAL A 7 -29.42 56.67 44.28
CA VAL A 7 -29.35 55.93 45.58
C VAL A 7 -30.67 55.41 46.19
N ARG A 8 -30.71 54.08 46.45
CA ARG A 8 -30.82 53.51 47.82
C ARG A 8 -30.22 52.11 47.91
N LYS A 9 -29.68 51.76 49.08
CA LYS A 9 -28.83 50.59 49.34
C LYS A 9 -29.68 49.35 49.71
N LYS A 10 -29.19 48.15 49.43
CA LYS A 10 -29.59 46.91 50.14
C LYS A 10 -28.47 46.51 51.13
N PRO A 11 -28.79 46.03 52.34
CA PRO A 11 -27.79 45.60 53.32
C PRO A 11 -27.30 44.17 53.06
N ALA A 12 -26.13 43.82 53.61
CA ALA A 12 -25.61 42.46 53.61
C ALA A 12 -26.19 41.63 54.78
N VAL A 13 -26.35 40.32 54.57
CA VAL A 13 -26.70 39.34 55.62
C VAL A 13 -25.68 38.21 55.59
N LYS A 14 -25.34 37.68 56.79
CA LYS A 14 -24.20 36.77 57.02
C LYS A 14 -24.49 35.33 56.57
N ALA A 15 -23.43 34.58 56.30
CA ALA A 15 -23.49 33.15 56.04
C ALA A 15 -23.72 32.32 57.31
N ALA A 16 -24.27 31.11 57.13
CA ALA A 16 -24.36 30.04 58.12
C ALA A 16 -23.87 28.71 57.49
N PRO A 17 -23.38 27.72 58.26
CA PRO A 17 -22.46 26.71 57.75
C PRO A 17 -23.12 25.52 57.03
N LYS A 18 -22.41 24.97 56.03
CA LYS A 18 -22.75 23.70 55.37
C LYS A 18 -22.54 22.52 56.32
N LYS A 19 -23.55 21.67 56.52
CA LYS A 19 -23.35 20.28 56.99
C LYS A 19 -22.96 19.39 55.81
N SER A 20 -21.93 18.56 55.98
CA SER A 20 -21.47 17.61 54.97
C SER A 20 -22.32 16.33 55.00
N VAL A 21 -23.01 16.04 53.89
CA VAL A 21 -23.65 14.73 53.69
C VAL A 21 -22.63 13.79 53.05
N LYS A 22 -22.29 12.70 53.74
CA LYS A 22 -21.31 11.70 53.32
C LYS A 22 -22.03 10.62 52.48
N SER A 23 -21.91 10.67 51.17
CA SER A 23 -22.53 9.68 50.27
C SER A 23 -21.92 8.29 50.48
N LYS A 24 -22.78 7.29 50.69
CA LYS A 24 -22.42 5.88 50.80
C LYS A 24 -22.20 5.30 49.40
N PRO A 25 -21.17 4.47 49.13
CA PRO A 25 -21.00 3.85 47.82
C PRO A 25 -22.17 2.89 47.51
N PRO A 26 -22.57 2.76 46.23
CA PRO A 26 -23.68 1.90 45.84
C PRO A 26 -23.31 0.42 45.98
N GLN A 27 -24.00 -0.29 46.87
CA GLN A 27 -24.02 -1.75 46.88
C GLN A 27 -24.93 -2.20 45.72
N ASN A 28 -24.35 -2.64 44.60
CA ASN A 28 -25.12 -3.27 43.53
C ASN A 28 -25.15 -4.79 43.74
N SER A 29 -26.34 -5.36 43.93
CA SER A 29 -26.56 -6.78 44.19
C SER A 29 -26.59 -7.59 42.89
N GLY A 30 -25.42 -7.98 42.39
CA GLY A 30 -25.28 -9.03 41.38
C GLY A 30 -25.49 -10.41 41.98
N GLY A 31 -26.10 -11.33 41.24
CA GLY A 31 -26.44 -12.68 41.71
C GLY A 31 -25.23 -13.52 42.15
N GLY A 32 -25.44 -14.40 43.12
CA GLY A 32 -24.38 -15.12 43.83
C GLY A 32 -23.60 -16.14 42.98
N ASN A 33 -22.55 -15.66 42.31
CA ASN A 33 -21.39 -16.46 41.94
C ASN A 33 -20.15 -15.74 42.49
N GLY A 34 -19.43 -16.37 43.42
CA GLY A 34 -18.27 -15.78 44.08
C GLY A 34 -17.03 -15.65 43.16
N PRO A 35 -15.85 -15.32 43.72
CA PRO A 35 -14.60 -15.17 42.96
C PRO A 35 -14.11 -16.46 42.25
N PHE A 36 -14.87 -17.56 42.33
CA PHE A 36 -14.69 -18.78 41.53
C PHE A 36 -14.50 -18.50 40.04
N TYR A 37 -15.20 -17.54 39.43
CA TYR A 37 -14.94 -17.20 38.02
C TYR A 37 -13.53 -16.67 37.78
N VAL A 38 -12.98 -15.86 38.70
CA VAL A 38 -11.59 -15.38 38.61
C VAL A 38 -10.62 -16.54 38.76
N LEU A 39 -10.91 -17.48 39.68
CA LEU A 39 -10.11 -18.70 39.88
C LEU A 39 -10.13 -19.61 38.65
N VAL A 40 -11.30 -19.82 38.03
CA VAL A 40 -11.47 -20.56 36.77
C VAL A 40 -10.71 -19.87 35.62
N ILE A 41 -10.81 -18.54 35.49
CA ILE A 41 -10.08 -17.78 34.46
C ILE A 41 -8.57 -17.90 34.66
N ILE A 42 -8.07 -17.82 35.91
CA ILE A 42 -6.65 -18.02 36.22
C ILE A 42 -6.22 -19.43 35.82
N ILE A 43 -6.96 -20.48 36.20
CA ILE A 43 -6.66 -21.86 35.80
C ILE A 43 -6.63 -21.99 34.27
N LEU A 44 -7.60 -21.42 33.56
CA LEU A 44 -7.72 -21.52 32.10
C LEU A 44 -6.54 -20.81 31.40
N ILE A 45 -6.16 -19.61 31.87
CA ILE A 45 -4.97 -18.88 31.39
C ILE A 45 -3.69 -19.67 31.69
N THR A 46 -3.53 -20.22 32.91
CA THR A 46 -2.35 -21.02 33.27
C THR A 46 -2.26 -22.28 32.40
N VAL A 47 -3.37 -22.96 32.13
CA VAL A 47 -3.41 -24.12 31.23
C VAL A 47 -3.07 -23.72 29.79
N ILE A 48 -3.58 -22.59 29.28
CA ILE A 48 -3.22 -22.07 27.95
C ILE A 48 -1.72 -21.76 27.87
N VAL A 49 -1.16 -21.06 28.86
CA VAL A 49 0.28 -20.73 28.91
C VAL A 49 1.12 -22.00 29.01
N LEU A 50 0.70 -23.00 29.79
CA LEU A 50 1.41 -24.29 29.92
C LEU A 50 1.32 -25.12 28.62
N LEU A 51 0.16 -25.13 27.95
CA LEU A 51 0.00 -25.76 26.63
C LEU A 51 0.87 -25.08 25.57
N LEU A 52 0.91 -23.75 25.54
CA LEU A 52 1.80 -22.99 24.65
C LEU A 52 3.27 -23.31 24.97
N ASN A 53 3.70 -23.19 26.23
CA ASN A 53 5.08 -23.47 26.66
C ASN A 53 5.51 -24.92 26.29
N LYS A 54 4.62 -25.89 26.50
CA LYS A 54 4.84 -27.31 26.15
C LYS A 54 4.88 -27.58 24.63
N PHE A 55 4.32 -26.70 23.80
CA PHE A 55 4.27 -26.84 22.35
C PHE A 55 5.33 -25.99 21.62
N TYR A 56 5.76 -24.86 22.21
CA TYR A 56 6.84 -24.01 21.69
C TYR A 56 8.21 -24.69 21.76
N ASP A 57 8.47 -25.49 22.80
CA ASP A 57 9.75 -26.17 23.04
C ASP A 57 10.04 -27.34 22.06
N LYS A 58 9.14 -27.60 21.10
CA LYS A 58 9.33 -28.58 20.01
C LYS A 58 8.92 -28.03 18.65
N GLY A 59 9.67 -27.02 18.19
CA GLY A 59 9.51 -26.44 16.87
C GLY A 59 9.64 -27.47 15.72
N LYS A 60 8.49 -27.89 15.17
CA LYS A 60 8.32 -28.55 13.86
C LYS A 60 6.83 -28.61 13.47
N PHE A 61 6.25 -27.45 13.14
CA PHE A 61 4.91 -27.40 12.54
C PHE A 61 4.99 -27.77 11.04
N THR A 62 4.97 -29.06 10.74
CA THR A 62 4.91 -29.57 9.37
C THR A 62 3.46 -29.70 8.92
N LEU A 63 3.06 -28.98 7.87
CA LEU A 63 1.78 -29.23 7.20
C LEU A 63 1.73 -30.68 6.69
N PRO A 64 0.65 -31.44 6.95
CA PRO A 64 0.44 -32.72 6.28
C PRO A 64 0.10 -32.49 4.80
N SER A 65 0.68 -33.31 3.92
CA SER A 65 0.44 -33.21 2.48
C SER A 65 -1.02 -33.47 2.12
N PHE A 66 -1.70 -32.48 1.54
CA PHE A 66 -3.08 -32.57 1.02
C PHE A 66 -3.24 -33.46 -0.23
N LYS A 67 -2.37 -34.47 -0.42
CA LYS A 67 -2.34 -35.31 -1.63
C LYS A 67 -3.48 -36.33 -1.69
N ASN A 68 -4.03 -36.73 -0.54
CA ASN A 68 -4.96 -37.86 -0.42
C ASN A 68 -6.45 -37.44 -0.42
N LEU A 69 -6.78 -36.17 -0.71
CA LEU A 69 -8.18 -35.71 -0.84
C LEU A 69 -8.70 -35.71 -2.29
N ILE A 70 -7.85 -36.03 -3.27
CA ILE A 70 -8.22 -36.07 -4.70
C ILE A 70 -8.55 -37.50 -5.17
N GLU A 71 -8.17 -38.52 -4.39
CA GLU A 71 -8.27 -39.95 -4.73
C GLU A 71 -9.69 -40.56 -4.58
N LYS A 72 -10.75 -39.74 -4.65
CA LYS A 72 -12.13 -40.23 -4.54
C LYS A 72 -13.15 -39.49 -5.42
N SER A 73 -12.87 -39.40 -6.72
CA SER A 73 -13.86 -39.01 -7.73
C SER A 73 -13.58 -39.62 -9.12
N GLU A 74 -13.75 -40.94 -9.23
CA GLU A 74 -14.30 -41.54 -10.47
C GLU A 74 -15.78 -41.09 -10.59
N SER A 75 -16.43 -40.92 -11.74
CA SER A 75 -16.10 -40.98 -13.18
C SER A 75 -17.34 -40.45 -13.97
N PRO A 76 -17.48 -40.43 -15.32
CA PRO A 76 -16.58 -40.88 -16.39
C PRO A 76 -16.41 -39.91 -17.61
N LYS A 77 -15.62 -40.36 -18.61
CA LYS A 77 -15.71 -40.07 -20.06
C LYS A 77 -15.35 -38.67 -20.61
N GLY A 78 -14.13 -38.58 -21.13
CA GLY A 78 -13.73 -37.69 -22.23
C GLY A 78 -12.37 -38.15 -22.81
N LYS A 79 -12.34 -38.70 -24.03
CA LYS A 79 -11.11 -39.22 -24.66
C LYS A 79 -10.28 -38.09 -25.31
N ILE A 80 -8.99 -38.03 -25.01
CA ILE A 80 -7.93 -37.64 -25.97
C ILE A 80 -6.72 -38.55 -25.71
N GLU A 81 -6.21 -39.21 -26.76
CA GLU A 81 -5.01 -40.06 -26.73
C GLU A 81 -3.83 -39.27 -27.33
N ILE A 82 -2.70 -39.19 -26.63
CA ILE A 82 -1.40 -38.79 -27.21
C ILE A 82 -0.32 -39.71 -26.63
N SER A 83 0.30 -40.53 -27.50
CA SER A 83 1.39 -41.42 -27.14
C SER A 83 2.66 -40.66 -26.79
N LYS A 84 3.46 -41.21 -25.89
CA LYS A 84 4.87 -40.84 -25.72
C LYS A 84 5.73 -41.86 -26.47
N ASP A 85 6.78 -41.40 -27.11
CA ASP A 85 7.96 -42.23 -27.37
C ASP A 85 9.24 -41.38 -27.33
N ASN A 86 10.35 -42.05 -27.00
CA ASN A 86 11.74 -41.59 -27.10
C ASN A 86 12.15 -40.30 -26.36
N LEU A 87 12.68 -40.50 -25.14
CA LEU A 87 13.93 -39.82 -24.77
C LEU A 87 15.08 -40.46 -25.57
N ILE A 88 16.17 -39.72 -25.81
CA ILE A 88 17.55 -40.11 -25.47
C ILE A 88 18.51 -38.92 -25.69
N ASP A 89 19.63 -38.96 -24.96
CA ASP A 89 20.75 -38.00 -24.89
C ASP A 89 21.39 -37.67 -26.29
N LYS A 90 22.27 -36.68 -26.47
CA LYS A 90 23.43 -36.37 -25.62
C LYS A 90 24.18 -35.07 -25.95
N LYS A 91 24.71 -34.45 -24.89
CA LYS A 91 25.66 -33.31 -24.85
C LYS A 91 26.97 -33.55 -25.63
N ILE A 92 27.45 -32.51 -26.33
CA ILE A 92 28.86 -32.22 -26.69
C ILE A 92 29.06 -30.69 -26.73
N THR A 93 30.30 -30.21 -26.54
CA THR A 93 30.67 -28.78 -26.50
C THR A 93 31.87 -28.50 -27.46
N PRO A 94 32.63 -27.37 -27.44
CA PRO A 94 33.07 -26.69 -28.66
C PRO A 94 34.51 -27.03 -29.12
N ASP A 95 34.94 -26.45 -30.24
CA ASP A 95 36.33 -26.50 -30.74
C ASP A 95 36.75 -25.15 -31.37
N SER A 96 38.05 -24.92 -31.62
CA SER A 96 38.62 -23.64 -32.08
C SER A 96 40.03 -23.77 -32.68
N ASP A 97 40.24 -23.31 -33.94
CA ASP A 97 41.56 -22.86 -34.46
C ASP A 97 41.44 -22.15 -35.84
N LYS A 98 42.10 -20.98 -36.08
CA LYS A 98 43.41 -20.72 -36.77
C LYS A 98 43.40 -20.89 -38.33
N THR A 99 44.17 -20.17 -39.17
CA THR A 99 45.18 -19.08 -38.97
C THR A 99 45.58 -18.32 -40.28
N LYS A 100 45.71 -16.98 -40.22
CA LYS A 100 46.57 -16.04 -41.06
C LYS A 100 46.38 -16.10 -42.61
N ILE A 101 47.02 -15.30 -43.51
CA ILE A 101 48.18 -14.37 -43.52
C ILE A 101 47.85 -13.06 -44.30
N ALA A 102 48.64 -11.99 -44.07
CA ALA A 102 48.64 -10.68 -44.75
C ALA A 102 49.16 -10.73 -46.22
N ASP A 103 49.34 -9.66 -47.02
CA ASP A 103 49.36 -8.18 -46.85
C ASP A 103 48.95 -7.52 -48.22
N GLU A 104 49.15 -6.26 -48.67
CA GLU A 104 49.92 -5.07 -48.24
C GLU A 104 49.39 -3.76 -48.91
N LYS A 105 49.89 -2.59 -48.44
CA LYS A 105 49.97 -1.25 -49.11
C LYS A 105 48.70 -0.41 -49.41
N THR A 106 48.91 0.92 -49.40
CA THR A 106 47.93 2.02 -49.59
C THR A 106 48.50 3.10 -50.55
N PRO A 107 47.98 4.36 -50.63
CA PRO A 107 47.09 4.86 -51.69
C PRO A 107 47.79 5.85 -52.67
N PRO A 108 47.04 6.57 -53.53
CA PRO A 108 46.72 7.96 -53.17
C PRO A 108 45.31 8.47 -53.60
N SER A 109 45.06 9.75 -53.28
CA SER A 109 43.87 10.61 -53.54
C SER A 109 43.42 10.65 -55.04
N ASP A 110 42.27 11.23 -55.44
CA ASP A 110 41.62 12.47 -54.96
C ASP A 110 40.17 12.70 -55.50
N VAL A 111 39.54 13.85 -55.17
CA VAL A 111 38.35 14.50 -55.77
C VAL A 111 36.90 14.07 -55.36
N LYS A 112 36.49 14.53 -54.16
CA LYS A 112 35.46 15.60 -53.92
C LYS A 112 33.94 15.41 -54.25
N LYS A 113 33.11 15.91 -53.29
CA LYS A 113 31.66 16.28 -53.34
C LYS A 113 30.62 15.12 -53.32
N ASN A 114 29.52 15.16 -52.56
CA ASN A 114 28.85 16.25 -51.79
C ASN A 114 28.30 15.75 -50.43
N ASP A 115 28.13 16.65 -49.46
CA ASP A 115 27.24 16.47 -48.29
C ASP A 115 25.75 16.40 -48.72
N PRO A 116 24.88 15.78 -47.89
CA PRO A 116 24.16 16.59 -46.91
C PRO A 116 24.14 15.98 -45.49
N GLU A 117 24.96 16.58 -44.61
CA GLU A 117 24.66 16.88 -43.20
C GLU A 117 23.81 15.85 -42.44
N GLU A 118 24.48 14.79 -41.98
CA GLU A 118 23.87 13.74 -41.15
C GLU A 118 23.31 14.34 -39.84
N LYS A 119 21.98 14.31 -39.70
CA LYS A 119 21.27 14.80 -38.51
C LYS A 119 21.63 13.97 -37.30
N ARG A 120 22.60 14.46 -36.52
CA ARG A 120 22.85 14.04 -35.14
C ARG A 120 21.51 13.98 -34.38
N PRO A 121 21.18 12.87 -33.69
CA PRO A 121 20.09 12.87 -32.73
C PRO A 121 20.34 13.97 -31.69
N ASP A 122 19.32 14.78 -31.42
CA ASP A 122 19.38 15.93 -30.53
C ASP A 122 19.40 15.47 -29.06
N GLU A 123 20.57 15.02 -28.60
CA GLU A 123 20.80 14.73 -27.19
C GLU A 123 20.64 16.01 -26.34
N ASN A 124 20.06 15.85 -25.16
CA ASN A 124 19.85 16.90 -24.16
C ASN A 124 18.73 17.92 -24.45
N LYS A 125 17.52 17.42 -24.77
CA LYS A 125 16.34 17.95 -24.07
C LYS A 125 16.53 17.69 -22.57
N ALA A 126 16.96 18.71 -21.84
CA ALA A 126 17.20 18.65 -20.41
C ALA A 126 15.97 18.09 -19.66
N ASP A 127 16.23 17.27 -18.65
CA ASP A 127 15.20 16.62 -17.84
C ASP A 127 14.44 17.63 -16.99
N VAL A 128 13.26 18.03 -17.45
CA VAL A 128 12.44 19.06 -16.78
C VAL A 128 11.81 18.46 -15.54
N GLU A 129 12.43 18.72 -14.38
CA GLU A 129 11.81 18.46 -13.09
C GLU A 129 10.57 19.35 -12.88
N LYS A 130 9.46 18.75 -12.42
CA LYS A 130 8.30 19.46 -11.88
C LYS A 130 8.05 19.08 -10.43
N GLU A 131 7.52 20.01 -9.65
CA GLU A 131 7.09 19.73 -8.29
C GLU A 131 5.68 19.09 -8.28
N VAL A 132 5.55 17.98 -7.56
CA VAL A 132 4.32 17.22 -7.38
C VAL A 132 4.05 16.98 -5.88
N THR A 133 2.80 16.63 -5.57
CA THR A 133 2.30 16.49 -4.20
C THR A 133 1.92 15.04 -3.91
N LEU A 134 2.68 14.36 -3.05
CA LEU A 134 2.31 13.05 -2.54
C LEU A 134 1.32 13.18 -1.39
N TYR A 135 0.35 12.27 -1.33
CA TYR A 135 -0.60 12.17 -0.23
C TYR A 135 -0.25 10.96 0.64
N PHE A 136 0.43 11.23 1.74
CA PHE A 136 0.75 10.25 2.78
C PHE A 136 -0.28 10.30 3.91
N LEU A 137 -0.20 9.34 4.81
CA LEU A 137 -0.92 9.39 6.08
C LEU A 137 -0.04 10.09 7.11
N LYS A 138 -0.65 10.76 8.08
CA LYS A 138 0.05 11.34 9.22
C LYS A 138 -0.72 11.07 10.50
N LEU A 139 0.01 10.73 11.56
CA LEU A 139 -0.53 10.61 12.91
C LEU A 139 -0.54 11.99 13.59
N ASP A 140 -1.65 12.34 14.24
CA ASP A 140 -1.70 13.41 15.24
C ASP A 140 -1.42 12.81 16.63
N GLU A 141 -0.28 13.18 17.22
CA GLU A 141 0.15 12.77 18.56
C GLU A 141 -0.84 13.18 19.67
N LYS A 142 -1.67 14.20 19.44
CA LYS A 142 -2.60 14.74 20.45
C LYS A 142 -4.00 14.15 20.42
N SER A 143 -4.41 13.59 19.28
CA SER A 143 -5.75 13.01 19.12
C SER A 143 -5.75 11.56 18.65
N GLU A 144 -4.56 10.97 18.47
CA GLU A 144 -4.30 9.61 17.95
C GLU A 144 -4.91 9.34 16.56
N LYS A 145 -5.36 10.39 15.86
CA LYS A 145 -6.02 10.28 14.56
C LYS A 145 -4.99 10.21 13.43
N ILE A 146 -5.20 9.23 12.55
CA ILE A 146 -4.48 9.10 11.29
C ILE A 146 -5.30 9.83 10.20
N TYR A 147 -4.74 10.92 9.66
CA TYR A 147 -5.34 11.74 8.60
C TYR A 147 -4.47 11.75 7.35
N LEU A 148 -5.02 12.21 6.22
CA LEU A 148 -4.27 12.36 4.97
C LEU A 148 -3.52 13.70 4.97
N SER A 149 -2.23 13.69 4.63
CA SER A 149 -1.34 14.85 4.71
C SER A 149 -0.39 14.90 3.52
N THR A 150 0.01 16.09 3.11
CA THR A 150 0.74 16.32 1.86
C THR A 150 2.24 16.46 2.05
N VAL A 151 3.00 15.96 1.08
CA VAL A 151 4.45 16.05 0.98
C VAL A 151 4.83 16.46 -0.45
N LYS A 152 5.84 17.32 -0.60
CA LYS A 152 6.34 17.71 -1.93
C LYS A 152 7.46 16.79 -2.41
N ARG A 153 7.50 16.58 -3.72
CA ARG A 153 8.57 15.88 -4.46
C ARG A 153 8.87 16.62 -5.74
N LYS A 154 10.10 16.47 -6.23
CA LYS A 154 10.39 16.68 -7.64
C LYS A 154 10.33 15.35 -8.38
N VAL A 155 9.86 15.39 -9.62
CA VAL A 155 9.81 14.26 -10.56
C VAL A 155 10.04 14.77 -11.98
N GLN A 156 10.45 13.88 -12.88
CA GLN A 156 10.51 14.15 -14.32
C GLN A 156 9.11 14.46 -14.86
N ASP A 157 8.98 15.45 -15.75
CA ASP A 157 7.72 15.74 -16.45
C ASP A 157 7.30 14.57 -17.38
N LYS A 158 8.28 13.85 -17.92
CA LYS A 158 8.03 12.66 -18.74
C LYS A 158 7.35 11.59 -17.89
N GLN A 159 6.10 11.25 -18.25
CA GLN A 159 5.26 10.30 -17.53
C GLN A 159 5.00 10.71 -16.06
N ILE A 160 4.82 12.02 -15.81
CA ILE A 160 4.67 12.62 -14.46
C ILE A 160 3.77 11.84 -13.49
N LEU A 161 2.62 11.30 -13.94
CA LEU A 161 1.72 10.50 -13.11
C LEU A 161 2.37 9.17 -12.63
N LEU A 162 3.07 8.46 -13.53
CA LEU A 162 3.82 7.24 -13.19
C LEU A 162 4.91 7.56 -12.17
N GLN A 163 5.75 8.56 -12.47
CA GLN A 163 6.83 9.00 -11.59
C GLN A 163 6.31 9.39 -10.20
N THR A 164 5.20 10.12 -10.15
CA THR A 164 4.58 10.55 -8.88
C THR A 164 4.05 9.36 -8.06
N LEU A 165 3.43 8.38 -8.71
CA LEU A 165 2.95 7.17 -8.03
C LEU A 165 4.10 6.24 -7.60
N GLU A 166 5.20 6.17 -8.37
CA GLU A 166 6.42 5.50 -7.91
C GLU A 166 7.03 6.17 -6.68
N GLN A 167 7.03 7.50 -6.60
CA GLN A 167 7.47 8.22 -5.39
C GLN A 167 6.51 8.01 -4.20
N LEU A 168 5.21 7.79 -4.44
CA LEU A 168 4.26 7.38 -3.39
C LEU A 168 4.54 5.95 -2.89
N ILE A 169 4.85 5.03 -3.80
CA ILE A 169 5.18 3.62 -3.50
C ILE A 169 6.51 3.51 -2.74
N LYS A 170 7.53 4.31 -3.09
CA LYS A 170 8.79 4.43 -2.32
C LYS A 170 8.55 4.87 -0.87
N GLY A 171 7.42 5.51 -0.58
CA GLY A 171 6.99 5.86 0.77
C GLY A 171 7.59 7.15 1.33
N PRO A 172 7.25 7.51 2.58
CA PRO A 172 7.89 8.62 3.28
C PRO A 172 9.35 8.28 3.60
N THR A 173 10.25 9.25 3.41
CA THR A 173 11.67 9.14 3.78
C THR A 173 11.84 9.05 5.29
N ALA A 174 13.00 8.60 5.77
CA ALA A 174 13.31 8.55 7.22
C ALA A 174 13.09 9.90 7.94
N TYR A 175 13.36 11.03 7.27
CA TYR A 175 13.11 12.38 7.78
C TYR A 175 11.61 12.71 7.93
N GLU A 176 10.77 12.16 7.08
CA GLU A 176 9.31 12.34 7.12
C GLU A 176 8.65 11.35 8.09
N GLN A 177 9.19 10.12 8.19
CA GLN A 177 8.84 9.15 9.23
C GLN A 177 9.11 9.75 10.62
N GLY A 178 10.27 10.37 10.83
CA GLY A 178 10.60 11.17 12.02
C GLY A 178 9.77 12.45 12.21
N ARG A 179 8.80 12.73 11.31
CA ARG A 179 7.80 13.81 11.40
C ARG A 179 6.36 13.27 11.41
N GLY A 180 6.19 11.98 11.71
CA GLY A 180 4.89 11.30 11.84
C GLY A 180 4.21 10.91 10.54
N TYR A 181 4.88 10.99 9.38
CA TYR A 181 4.33 10.53 8.11
C TYR A 181 4.50 9.02 7.94
N ILE A 182 3.42 8.34 7.57
CA ILE A 182 3.34 6.90 7.33
C ILE A 182 2.60 6.62 6.01
N THR A 183 2.62 5.38 5.54
CA THR A 183 1.90 4.98 4.31
C THR A 183 1.22 3.62 4.51
N ALA A 184 0.03 3.45 3.91
CA ALA A 184 -0.63 2.16 3.77
C ALA A 184 -0.31 1.49 2.42
N VAL A 185 0.37 2.18 1.50
CA VAL A 185 0.84 1.66 0.21
C VAL A 185 2.08 0.78 0.43
N PRO A 186 2.11 -0.50 -0.04
CA PRO A 186 3.28 -1.36 0.10
C PRO A 186 4.44 -0.90 -0.78
N SER A 187 5.67 -0.97 -0.27
CA SER A 187 6.88 -0.55 -1.01
C SER A 187 7.24 -1.44 -2.20
N HIS A 188 6.75 -2.68 -2.23
CA HIS A 188 6.91 -3.63 -3.35
C HIS A 188 5.73 -3.63 -4.33
N LEU A 189 4.78 -2.69 -4.19
CA LEU A 189 3.67 -2.51 -5.14
C LEU A 189 4.22 -2.15 -6.53
N LYS A 190 3.80 -2.88 -7.56
CA LYS A 190 4.17 -2.59 -8.96
C LYS A 190 3.01 -1.98 -9.71
N ILE A 191 3.29 -0.89 -10.41
CA ILE A 191 2.45 -0.38 -11.50
C ILE A 191 2.83 -1.16 -12.76
N ARG A 192 1.83 -1.71 -13.44
CA ARG A 192 1.98 -2.56 -14.62
C ARG A 192 1.71 -1.77 -15.90
N SER A 193 0.73 -0.88 -15.87
CA SER A 193 0.43 0.09 -16.91
C SER A 193 -0.35 1.29 -16.37
N ILE A 194 -0.33 2.40 -17.11
CA ILE A 194 -1.22 3.55 -16.92
C ILE A 194 -1.74 3.94 -18.30
N ASN A 195 -3.05 4.06 -18.44
CA ASN A 195 -3.71 4.60 -19.63
C ASN A 195 -4.67 5.74 -19.21
N ILE A 196 -4.67 6.86 -19.93
CA ILE A 196 -5.54 8.00 -19.61
C ILE A 196 -6.55 8.18 -20.76
N THR A 197 -7.81 7.83 -20.50
CA THR A 197 -8.90 7.96 -21.45
C THR A 197 -9.78 9.13 -21.05
N GLY A 198 -9.76 10.20 -21.84
CA GLY A 198 -10.40 11.48 -21.50
C GLY A 198 -9.77 12.09 -20.24
N LYS A 199 -10.51 11.99 -19.12
CA LYS A 199 -10.06 12.43 -17.78
C LYS A 199 -10.05 11.31 -16.72
N THR A 200 -10.03 10.05 -17.16
CA THR A 200 -9.94 8.87 -16.28
C THR A 200 -8.61 8.16 -16.51
N ALA A 201 -7.78 8.04 -15.46
CA ALA A 201 -6.58 7.20 -15.51
C ALA A 201 -6.93 5.77 -15.09
N GLU A 202 -6.92 4.83 -16.03
CA GLU A 202 -6.96 3.40 -15.73
C GLU A 202 -5.54 2.92 -15.42
N ILE A 203 -5.34 2.40 -14.20
CA ILE A 203 -4.03 2.05 -13.66
C ILE A 203 -4.06 0.57 -13.27
N ASP A 204 -3.20 -0.22 -13.89
CA ASP A 204 -3.03 -1.64 -13.56
C ASP A 204 -1.96 -1.82 -12.49
N PHE A 205 -2.33 -2.46 -11.40
CA PHE A 205 -1.44 -2.77 -10.28
C PHE A 205 -1.20 -4.28 -10.15
N SER A 206 -0.03 -4.67 -9.63
CA SER A 206 0.14 -6.02 -9.09
C SER A 206 -0.79 -6.28 -7.91
N SER A 207 -1.20 -7.54 -7.70
CA SER A 207 -2.00 -8.02 -6.56
C SER A 207 -1.50 -7.62 -5.17
N VAL A 208 -0.24 -7.18 -5.05
CA VAL A 208 0.31 -6.48 -3.87
C VAL A 208 -0.60 -5.35 -3.35
N ILE A 209 -1.42 -4.72 -4.20
CA ILE A 209 -2.40 -3.71 -3.76
C ILE A 209 -3.43 -4.25 -2.75
N GLU A 210 -3.62 -5.57 -2.65
CA GLU A 210 -4.50 -6.25 -1.70
C GLU A 210 -3.73 -6.81 -0.47
N GLU A 211 -2.40 -6.91 -0.53
CA GLU A 211 -1.59 -7.56 0.51
C GLU A 211 -1.54 -6.74 1.82
N GLY A 212 -1.74 -7.41 2.95
CA GLY A 212 -1.57 -6.83 4.29
C GLY A 212 -2.53 -5.69 4.65
N ALA A 213 -3.67 -5.56 3.96
CA ALA A 213 -4.67 -4.54 4.26
C ALA A 213 -6.11 -5.08 4.19
N THR A 214 -6.94 -4.60 5.12
CA THR A 214 -8.39 -4.81 5.18
C THR A 214 -9.02 -3.59 5.86
N GLY A 215 -10.29 -3.30 5.58
CA GLY A 215 -11.05 -2.21 6.14
C GLY A 215 -10.34 -0.86 6.03
N GLU A 216 -10.20 -0.17 7.16
CA GLU A 216 -9.58 1.17 7.24
C GLU A 216 -8.18 1.27 6.63
N ILE A 217 -7.36 0.20 6.66
CA ILE A 217 -6.01 0.23 6.05
C ILE A 217 -6.14 0.24 4.52
N LEU A 218 -7.05 -0.57 3.97
CA LEU A 218 -7.29 -0.65 2.53
C LEU A 218 -7.96 0.64 2.02
N ILE A 219 -8.95 1.16 2.75
CA ILE A 219 -9.58 2.46 2.46
C ILE A 219 -8.53 3.59 2.44
N LYS A 220 -7.58 3.60 3.39
CA LYS A 220 -6.49 4.58 3.43
C LYS A 220 -5.51 4.41 2.26
N ARG A 221 -5.11 3.18 1.93
CA ARG A 221 -4.29 2.85 0.74
C ARG A 221 -4.92 3.37 -0.54
N ILE A 222 -6.22 3.12 -0.76
CA ILE A 222 -6.95 3.62 -1.92
C ILE A 222 -7.03 5.15 -1.91
N LYS A 223 -7.34 5.79 -0.78
CA LYS A 223 -7.35 7.27 -0.68
C LYS A 223 -6.01 7.90 -1.04
N GLN A 224 -4.88 7.34 -0.60
CA GLN A 224 -3.54 7.83 -0.99
C GLN A 224 -3.32 7.76 -2.51
N LEU A 225 -3.66 6.62 -3.14
CA LEU A 225 -3.52 6.43 -4.59
C LEU A 225 -4.43 7.37 -5.38
N VAL A 226 -5.71 7.48 -4.99
CA VAL A 226 -6.70 8.36 -5.63
C VAL A 226 -6.28 9.83 -5.51
N PHE A 227 -5.97 10.32 -4.31
CA PHE A 227 -5.63 11.73 -4.10
C PHE A 227 -4.31 12.11 -4.79
N THR A 228 -3.33 11.22 -4.83
CA THR A 228 -2.05 11.45 -5.52
C THR A 228 -2.21 11.41 -7.04
N SER A 229 -3.12 10.57 -7.58
CA SER A 229 -3.38 10.52 -9.02
C SER A 229 -4.21 11.72 -9.50
N THR A 230 -5.22 12.12 -8.72
CA THR A 230 -6.19 13.17 -9.07
C THR A 230 -5.71 14.59 -8.71
N GLN A 231 -4.40 14.83 -8.81
CA GLN A 231 -3.81 16.17 -8.62
C GLN A 231 -3.50 16.89 -9.93
N PHE A 232 -3.62 16.20 -11.07
CA PHE A 232 -3.29 16.72 -12.40
C PHE A 232 -4.57 17.06 -13.15
N ASP A 233 -4.59 18.19 -13.87
CA ASP A 233 -5.81 18.72 -14.52
C ASP A 233 -6.41 17.80 -15.59
N ASN A 234 -5.64 16.82 -16.09
CA ASN A 234 -6.06 15.79 -17.02
C ASN A 234 -6.55 14.48 -16.35
N VAL A 235 -6.63 14.41 -15.01
CA VAL A 235 -7.02 13.21 -14.25
C VAL A 235 -8.02 13.58 -13.14
N ASP A 236 -9.31 13.68 -13.49
CA ASP A 236 -10.36 13.93 -12.49
C ASP A 236 -10.75 12.67 -11.69
N SER A 237 -10.33 11.48 -12.15
CA SER A 237 -10.68 10.18 -11.55
C SER A 237 -9.72 9.05 -11.97
N ILE A 238 -9.71 7.95 -11.21
CA ILE A 238 -8.96 6.73 -11.56
C ILE A 238 -9.82 5.47 -11.59
N VAL A 239 -9.46 4.50 -12.43
CA VAL A 239 -9.97 3.11 -12.38
C VAL A 239 -8.81 2.21 -11.99
N ILE A 240 -9.04 1.32 -11.01
CA ILE A 240 -8.04 0.38 -10.51
C ILE A 240 -8.25 -0.97 -11.21
N MET A 241 -7.22 -1.44 -11.92
CA MET A 241 -7.12 -2.82 -12.37
C MET A 241 -6.11 -3.58 -11.48
N ILE A 242 -6.27 -4.91 -11.42
CA ILE A 242 -5.36 -5.80 -10.71
C ILE A 242 -4.94 -6.92 -11.66
N ASN A 243 -3.64 -7.00 -11.97
CA ASN A 243 -3.05 -7.94 -12.92
C ASN A 243 -3.77 -7.99 -14.28
N GLY A 244 -4.10 -6.83 -14.84
CA GLY A 244 -4.79 -6.65 -16.12
C GLY A 244 -6.31 -6.85 -16.05
N GLN A 245 -6.88 -7.14 -14.88
CA GLN A 245 -8.32 -7.35 -14.70
C GLN A 245 -8.96 -6.18 -13.94
N ARG A 246 -9.97 -5.55 -14.54
CA ARG A 246 -10.83 -4.61 -13.83
C ARG A 246 -11.76 -5.38 -12.88
N ARG A 247 -11.74 -5.03 -11.59
CA ARG A 247 -12.56 -5.66 -10.55
C ARG A 247 -13.68 -4.73 -10.07
N LYS A 248 -14.78 -5.29 -9.56
CA LYS A 248 -15.85 -4.51 -8.90
C LYS A 248 -15.56 -4.25 -7.43
N THR A 249 -14.76 -5.11 -6.80
CA THR A 249 -14.36 -5.08 -5.40
C THR A 249 -12.87 -5.38 -5.26
N ILE A 250 -12.29 -4.99 -4.13
CA ILE A 250 -10.89 -5.23 -3.75
C ILE A 250 -10.82 -5.69 -2.29
N GLY A 251 -9.86 -6.55 -1.96
CA GLY A 251 -9.66 -7.07 -0.60
C GLY A 251 -10.67 -8.14 -0.19
N GLY A 252 -10.34 -8.86 0.89
CA GLY A 252 -11.18 -9.93 1.46
C GLY A 252 -12.45 -9.41 2.17
N ASP A 253 -12.54 -8.11 2.41
CA ASP A 253 -13.70 -7.39 2.93
C ASP A 253 -14.65 -6.89 1.80
N GLY A 254 -14.23 -6.97 0.54
CA GLY A 254 -15.07 -6.66 -0.61
C GLY A 254 -15.29 -5.16 -0.86
N LEU A 255 -14.34 -4.30 -0.49
CA LEU A 255 -14.41 -2.85 -0.70
C LEU A 255 -14.72 -2.52 -2.17
N PHE A 256 -15.79 -1.76 -2.44
CA PHE A 256 -16.25 -1.50 -3.81
C PHE A 256 -15.36 -0.50 -4.56
N ILE A 257 -14.92 -0.88 -5.77
CA ILE A 257 -14.05 -0.09 -6.67
C ILE A 257 -14.46 -0.14 -8.15
N GLY A 258 -15.67 -0.63 -8.47
CA GLY A 258 -16.07 -0.88 -9.87
C GLY A 258 -16.22 0.36 -10.76
N GLY A 259 -16.46 1.53 -10.17
CA GLY A 259 -16.57 2.82 -10.87
C GLY A 259 -15.30 3.68 -10.76
N PRO A 260 -15.16 4.75 -11.56
CA PRO A 260 -14.05 5.69 -11.44
C PRO A 260 -14.04 6.36 -10.06
N LEU A 261 -12.94 6.18 -9.33
CA LEU A 261 -12.70 6.72 -8.00
C LEU A 261 -12.26 8.18 -8.08
N ARG A 262 -12.79 9.02 -7.19
CA ARG A 262 -12.57 10.48 -7.13
C ARG A 262 -12.12 10.90 -5.74
N ARG A 263 -11.52 12.09 -5.67
CA ARG A 263 -11.16 12.81 -4.45
C ARG A 263 -12.40 13.17 -3.62
#